data_AF-A0A328TN19-F1
#
_entry.id   AF-A0A328TN19-F1
#
_cell.length_a   1.000
_cell.length_b   1.000
_cell.length_c   1.000
_cell.angle_alpha   90.00
_cell.angle_beta   90.00
_cell.angle_gamma   90.00
#
_symmetry.space_group_name_H-M   'P 1'
#
loop_
_entity.id
_entity.type
_entity.pdbx_description
1 polymer ?
#
loop_
_entity_poly.entity_id
_entity_poly.type
_entity_poly.pdbx_seq_one_letter_code
_entity_poly.pdbx_strand_id
1 'polypeptide(L)'
;MDGVSQVRVNLAECSALVLGSAQPQSLIEGVTRAGYGAEIIEDDVKRREKQQQSVQAAVQRFRWQAALALGIPLMLWGVNGDNMMLSAANRSGWLVVGVLTSLVMALAGGHFYRSAWKSLRNRTATMDTLVALGTAAAWLYSIVVNLWPDMFPMAAPATSTMKPAR
;
A
#
# COMPACT_ATOMS: atom_id res chain seq x y z
N MET A 1 -3.18 45.16 17.32
CA MET A 1 -4.00 45.37 16.11
C MET A 1 -5.40 45.69 16.56
N ASP A 2 -5.93 46.82 16.12
CA ASP A 2 -7.27 47.23 16.52
C ASP A 2 -8.32 46.40 15.79
N GLY A 3 -9.42 46.08 16.48
CA GLY A 3 -10.51 45.29 15.92
C GLY A 3 -10.37 43.77 16.07
N VAL A 4 -9.34 43.24 16.75
CA VAL A 4 -9.26 41.81 17.10
C VAL A 4 -9.81 41.59 18.51
N SER A 5 -10.86 40.77 18.65
CA SER A 5 -11.45 40.46 19.95
C SER A 5 -10.90 39.17 20.56
N GLN A 6 -10.65 38.15 19.73
CA GLN A 6 -10.13 36.86 20.18
C GLN A 6 -9.30 36.20 19.08
N VAL A 7 -8.20 35.54 19.49
CA VAL A 7 -7.37 34.72 18.61
C VAL A 7 -7.22 33.34 19.21
N ARG A 8 -7.44 32.30 18.41
CA ARG A 8 -7.11 30.91 18.74
C ARG A 8 -6.15 30.37 17.69
N VAL A 9 -4.99 29.89 18.13
CA VAL A 9 -3.97 29.33 17.24
C VAL A 9 -3.94 27.81 17.41
N ASN A 10 -3.98 27.09 16.30
CA ASN A 10 -3.77 25.65 16.23
C ASN A 10 -2.43 25.36 15.54
N LEU A 11 -1.42 25.03 16.35
CA LEU A 11 -0.08 24.71 15.86
C LEU A 11 -0.02 23.37 15.10
N ALA A 12 -0.93 22.43 15.38
CA ALA A 12 -0.95 21.14 14.71
C ALA A 12 -1.42 21.27 13.24
N GLU A 13 -2.32 22.22 12.97
CA GLU A 13 -2.86 22.47 11.63
C GLU A 13 -2.25 23.71 10.94
N CYS A 14 -1.31 24.39 11.62
CA CYS A 14 -0.76 25.68 11.22
C CYS A 14 -1.87 26.68 10.83
N SER A 15 -2.91 26.79 11.65
CA SER A 15 -4.07 27.65 11.41
C SER A 15 -4.33 28.58 12.61
N ALA A 16 -4.91 29.76 12.34
CA ALA A 16 -5.30 30.71 13.36
C ALA A 16 -6.73 31.23 13.09
N LEU A 17 -7.59 31.12 14.09
CA LEU A 17 -8.95 31.64 14.07
C LEU A 17 -8.97 32.99 14.79
N VAL A 18 -9.29 34.03 14.05
CA VAL A 18 -9.35 35.41 14.54
C VAL A 18 -10.81 35.87 14.50
N LEU A 19 -11.35 36.24 15.66
CA LEU A 19 -12.67 36.86 15.79
C LEU A 19 -12.48 38.36 16.00
N GLY A 20 -13.29 39.17 15.31
CA GLY A 20 -13.22 40.63 15.40
C GLY A 20 -13.75 41.34 14.17
N SER A 21 -13.61 42.66 14.16
CA SER A 21 -13.92 43.57 13.06
C SER A 21 -12.67 43.99 12.25
N ALA A 22 -11.49 43.47 12.60
CA ALA A 22 -10.26 43.74 11.88
C ALA A 22 -10.35 43.27 10.43
N GLN A 23 -9.85 44.09 9.50
CA GLN A 23 -9.89 43.79 8.08
C GLN A 23 -8.92 42.64 7.75
N PRO A 24 -9.33 41.62 6.97
CA PRO A 24 -8.50 40.43 6.72
C PRO A 24 -7.11 40.73 6.15
N GLN A 25 -7.00 41.75 5.29
CA GLN A 25 -5.74 42.17 4.69
C GLN A 25 -4.72 42.70 5.72
N SER A 26 -5.17 43.46 6.71
CA SER A 26 -4.27 43.99 7.74
C SER A 26 -3.74 42.88 8.64
N LEU A 27 -4.53 41.83 8.88
CA LEU A 27 -4.11 40.64 9.61
C LEU A 27 -3.02 39.88 8.85
N ILE A 28 -3.18 39.67 7.53
CA ILE A 28 -2.18 39.00 6.69
C ILE A 28 -0.87 39.77 6.67
N GLU A 29 -0.91 41.09 6.49
CA GLU A 29 0.29 41.94 6.51
C GLU A 29 1.02 41.86 7.85
N GLY A 30 0.28 41.84 8.97
CA GLY A 30 0.85 41.70 10.30
C GLY A 30 1.61 40.39 10.48
N VAL A 31 1.01 39.29 10.04
CA VAL A 31 1.62 37.95 10.12
C VAL A 31 2.82 37.83 9.16
N THR A 32 2.72 38.46 7.98
CA THR A 32 3.81 38.52 6.99
C THR A 32 4.99 39.32 7.51
N ARG A 33 4.75 40.46 8.17
CA ARG A 33 5.79 41.25 8.84
C ARG A 33 6.43 40.51 10.01
N ALA A 34 5.70 39.59 10.63
CA ALA A 34 6.23 38.67 11.63
C ALA A 34 7.06 37.51 11.03
N GLY A 35 7.17 37.42 9.70
CA GLY A 35 7.98 36.42 9.00
C GLY A 35 7.23 35.15 8.59
N TYR A 36 5.91 35.12 8.70
CA TYR A 36 5.08 33.95 8.37
C TYR A 36 4.15 34.26 7.20
N GLY A 37 4.00 33.31 6.27
CA GLY A 37 2.98 33.42 5.21
C GLY A 37 1.58 33.21 5.77
N ALA A 38 0.63 34.06 5.40
CA ALA A 38 -0.77 33.94 5.78
C ALA A 38 -1.69 34.07 4.55
N GLU A 39 -2.69 33.20 4.48
CA GLU A 39 -3.71 33.18 3.43
C GLU A 39 -5.09 33.06 4.08
N ILE A 40 -6.10 33.73 3.52
CA ILE A 40 -7.48 33.65 4.02
C ILE A 40 -8.04 32.29 3.66
N ILE A 41 -8.53 31.57 4.67
CA ILE A 41 -9.28 30.34 4.46
C ILE A 41 -10.73 30.74 4.19
N GLU A 42 -11.07 30.95 2.92
CA GLU A 42 -12.45 31.28 2.50
C GLU A 42 -13.40 30.08 2.63
N ASP A 43 -12.87 28.86 2.52
CA ASP A 43 -13.68 27.65 2.42
C ASP A 43 -12.94 26.46 3.05
N ASP A 44 -13.16 26.26 4.35
CA ASP A 44 -12.52 25.23 5.18
C ASP A 44 -12.77 23.81 4.61
N VAL A 45 -13.90 23.64 3.92
CA VAL A 45 -14.30 22.40 3.23
C VAL A 45 -13.39 22.14 2.03
N LYS A 46 -13.17 23.13 1.15
CA LYS A 46 -12.30 22.96 -0.05
C LYS A 46 -10.84 22.73 0.32
N ARG A 47 -10.34 23.32 1.42
CA ARG A 47 -8.97 23.08 1.91
C ARG A 47 -8.81 21.64 2.41
N ARG A 48 -9.78 21.15 3.20
CA ARG A 48 -9.80 19.75 3.65
C ARG A 48 -9.89 18.77 2.48
N GLU A 49 -10.68 19.07 1.46
CA GLU A 49 -10.78 18.23 0.25
C GLU A 49 -9.46 18.20 -0.54
N LYS A 50 -8.83 19.34 -0.82
CA LYS A 50 -7.53 19.39 -1.52
C LYS A 50 -6.42 18.70 -0.73
N GLN A 51 -6.42 18.84 0.60
CA GLN A 51 -5.42 18.22 1.47
C GLN A 51 -5.63 16.70 1.57
N GLN A 52 -6.89 16.23 1.61
CA GLN A 52 -7.19 14.80 1.53
C GLN A 52 -6.83 14.21 0.17
N GLN A 53 -7.11 14.91 -0.93
CA GLN A 53 -6.78 14.45 -2.29
C GLN A 53 -5.27 14.36 -2.52
N SER A 54 -4.50 15.34 -2.05
CA SER A 54 -3.02 15.33 -2.18
C SER A 54 -2.37 14.23 -1.34
N VAL A 55 -2.85 14.00 -0.12
CA VAL A 55 -2.39 12.90 0.73
C VAL A 55 -2.75 11.53 0.13
N GLN A 56 -3.97 11.36 -0.37
CA GLN A 56 -4.40 10.12 -1.02
C GLN A 56 -3.60 9.85 -2.31
N ALA A 57 -3.34 10.87 -3.12
CA ALA A 57 -2.53 10.74 -4.34
C ALA A 57 -1.08 10.38 -4.03
N ALA A 58 -0.48 10.96 -2.97
CA ALA A 58 0.88 10.61 -2.54
C ALA A 58 0.97 9.16 -2.06
N VAL A 59 0.01 8.71 -1.26
CA VAL A 59 -0.06 7.32 -0.77
C VAL A 59 -0.29 6.34 -1.92
N GLN A 60 -1.16 6.66 -2.87
CA GLN A 60 -1.42 5.81 -4.04
C GLN A 60 -0.20 5.70 -4.94
N ARG A 61 0.51 6.80 -5.20
CA ARG A 61 1.76 6.81 -5.97
C ARG A 61 2.83 5.95 -5.30
N PHE A 62 3.01 6.10 -3.99
CA PHE A 62 3.96 5.29 -3.24
C PHE A 62 3.65 3.80 -3.30
N ARG A 63 2.36 3.41 -3.21
CA ARG A 63 1.94 2.00 -3.31
C ARG A 63 2.23 1.39 -4.67
N TRP A 64 1.94 2.10 -5.76
CA TRP A 64 2.22 1.62 -7.12
C TRP A 64 3.73 1.58 -7.41
N GLN A 65 4.48 2.57 -6.94
CA GLN A 65 5.94 2.59 -7.07
C GLN A 65 6.60 1.46 -6.27
N ALA A 66 6.14 1.18 -5.04
CA ALA A 66 6.63 0.05 -4.25
C ALA A 66 6.30 -1.30 -4.90
N ALA A 67 5.10 -1.45 -5.47
CA ALA A 67 4.71 -2.67 -6.20
C ALA A 67 5.57 -2.89 -7.46
N LEU A 68 5.85 -1.83 -8.23
CA LEU A 68 6.72 -1.90 -9.40
C LEU A 68 8.19 -2.15 -9.03
N ALA A 69 8.69 -1.46 -8.00
CA ALA A 69 10.07 -1.60 -7.54
C ALA A 69 10.36 -3.01 -7.01
N LEU A 70 9.37 -3.70 -6.43
CA LEU A 70 9.54 -5.10 -6.05
C LEU A 70 9.26 -6.06 -7.20
N GLY A 71 8.22 -5.81 -7.98
CA GLY A 71 7.75 -6.71 -9.03
C GLY A 71 8.70 -6.85 -10.21
N ILE A 72 9.32 -5.74 -10.65
CA ILE A 72 10.21 -5.75 -11.81
C ILE A 72 11.49 -6.57 -11.55
N PRO A 73 12.24 -6.36 -10.44
CA PRO A 73 13.41 -7.18 -10.14
C PRO A 73 13.08 -8.66 -9.95
N LEU A 74 11.93 -8.97 -9.33
CA LEU A 74 11.47 -10.34 -9.15
C LEU A 74 11.11 -11.02 -10.48
N MET A 75 10.46 -10.29 -11.40
CA MET A 75 10.20 -10.77 -12.76
C MET A 75 11.50 -11.00 -13.52
N LEU A 76 12.45 -10.06 -13.47
CA LEU A 76 13.74 -10.20 -14.14
C LEU A 76 14.54 -11.39 -13.59
N TRP A 77 14.50 -11.60 -12.27
CA TRP A 77 15.10 -12.78 -11.63
C TRP A 77 14.41 -14.07 -12.08
N GLY A 78 13.08 -14.09 -12.14
CA GLY A 78 12.32 -15.26 -12.59
C GLY A 78 12.58 -15.64 -14.05
N VAL A 79 12.85 -14.65 -14.92
CA VAL A 79 13.12 -14.88 -16.34
C VAL A 79 14.59 -15.25 -16.62
N ASN A 80 15.55 -14.71 -15.86
CA ASN A 80 16.98 -14.97 -16.06
C ASN A 80 17.54 -16.10 -15.16
N GLY A 81 16.78 -16.56 -14.16
CA GLY A 81 17.23 -17.59 -13.23
C GLY A 81 17.08 -18.98 -13.82
N ASP A 82 18.19 -19.59 -14.23
CA ASP A 82 18.31 -20.93 -14.85
C ASP A 82 17.75 -22.12 -14.04
N ASN A 83 17.13 -21.92 -12.88
CA ASN A 83 16.58 -22.99 -12.05
C ASN A 83 15.32 -22.54 -11.29
N MET A 84 14.19 -22.52 -11.99
CA MET A 84 12.85 -22.34 -11.39
C MET A 84 12.37 -23.61 -10.65
N MET A 85 13.23 -24.61 -10.51
CA MET A 85 12.99 -25.81 -9.71
C MET A 85 13.48 -25.58 -8.26
N LEU A 86 12.62 -25.91 -7.30
CA LEU A 86 12.94 -25.92 -5.88
C LEU A 86 14.06 -26.94 -5.60
N SER A 87 15.31 -26.51 -5.63
CA SER A 87 16.47 -27.27 -5.17
C SER A 87 16.79 -26.92 -3.71
N ALA A 88 17.36 -27.86 -2.97
CA ALA A 88 17.74 -27.66 -1.56
C ALA A 88 18.66 -26.44 -1.35
N ALA A 89 19.46 -26.07 -2.36
CA ALA A 89 20.34 -24.90 -2.32
C ALA A 89 19.60 -23.56 -2.45
N ASN A 90 18.44 -23.52 -3.13
CA ASN A 90 17.67 -22.30 -3.41
C ASN A 90 16.47 -22.11 -2.47
N ARG A 91 16.20 -23.08 -1.58
CA ARG A 91 15.08 -23.06 -0.63
C ARG A 91 15.08 -21.81 0.25
N SER A 92 16.25 -21.41 0.75
CA SER A 92 16.43 -20.19 1.56
C SER A 92 16.11 -18.92 0.77
N GLY A 93 16.54 -18.84 -0.49
CA GLY A 93 16.22 -17.71 -1.39
C GLY A 93 14.72 -17.60 -1.66
N TRP A 94 14.04 -18.72 -1.93
CA TRP A 94 12.59 -18.74 -2.11
C TRP A 94 11.81 -18.39 -0.84
N LEU A 95 12.31 -18.75 0.34
CA LEU A 95 11.72 -18.31 1.61
C LEU A 95 11.88 -16.79 1.81
N VAL A 96 13.06 -16.24 1.50
CA VAL A 96 13.28 -14.78 1.55
C VAL A 96 12.33 -14.05 0.60
N VAL A 97 12.17 -14.55 -0.63
CA VAL A 97 11.19 -14.04 -1.60
C VAL A 97 9.76 -14.16 -1.06
N GLY A 98 9.41 -15.27 -0.42
CA GLY A 98 8.11 -15.46 0.22
C GLY A 98 7.84 -14.44 1.33
N VAL A 99 8.85 -14.17 2.18
CA VAL A 99 8.77 -13.14 3.23
C VAL A 99 8.63 -11.74 2.64
N LEU A 100 9.45 -11.40 1.64
CA LEU A 100 9.36 -10.12 0.93
C LEU A 100 7.99 -9.92 0.27
N THR A 101 7.46 -10.97 -0.35
CA THR A 101 6.12 -10.97 -0.96
C THR A 101 5.05 -10.75 0.10
N SER A 102 5.14 -11.43 1.25
CA SER A 102 4.23 -11.23 2.39
C SER A 102 4.26 -9.80 2.90
N LEU A 103 5.46 -9.23 3.01
CA LEU A 103 5.68 -7.86 3.48
C LEU A 103 5.06 -6.83 2.51
N VAL A 104 5.21 -7.03 1.20
CA VAL A 104 4.53 -6.20 0.20
C VAL A 104 3.02 -6.41 0.21
N MET A 105 2.54 -7.64 0.38
CA MET A 105 1.11 -7.93 0.55
C MET A 105 0.53 -7.19 1.77
N ALA A 106 1.27 -7.14 2.88
CA ALA A 106 0.85 -6.43 4.09
C ALA A 106 0.89 -4.90 3.93
N LEU A 107 1.97 -4.35 3.35
CA LEU A 107 2.14 -2.90 3.19
C LEU A 107 1.27 -2.32 2.06
N ALA A 108 1.32 -2.91 0.87
CA ALA A 108 0.60 -2.41 -0.30
C ALA A 108 -0.84 -2.94 -0.36
N GLY A 109 -1.07 -4.18 0.10
CA GLY A 109 -2.36 -4.87 0.07
C GLY A 109 -3.16 -4.86 1.38
N GLY A 110 -2.61 -4.33 2.48
CA GLY A 110 -3.26 -4.38 3.81
C GLY A 110 -4.67 -3.79 3.88
N HIS A 111 -4.99 -2.83 3.02
CA HIS A 111 -6.37 -2.30 2.87
C HIS A 111 -7.35 -3.37 2.38
N PHE A 112 -6.97 -4.18 1.38
CA PHE A 112 -7.81 -5.25 0.85
C PHE A 112 -8.07 -6.31 1.91
N TYR A 113 -7.06 -6.70 2.69
CA TYR A 113 -7.22 -7.65 3.80
C TYR A 113 -8.14 -7.14 4.91
N ARG A 114 -8.04 -5.86 5.29
CA ARG A 114 -8.96 -5.25 6.28
C ARG A 114 -10.39 -5.19 5.75
N SER A 115 -10.57 -4.80 4.49
CA SER A 115 -11.86 -4.78 3.80
C SER A 115 -12.47 -6.18 3.76
N ALA A 116 -11.66 -7.17 3.38
CA ALA A 116 -12.04 -8.59 3.31
C ALA A 116 -12.48 -9.15 4.68
N TRP A 117 -11.75 -8.85 5.76
CA TRP A 117 -12.10 -9.28 7.11
C TRP A 117 -13.45 -8.70 7.57
N LYS A 118 -13.69 -7.42 7.28
CA LYS A 118 -14.95 -6.75 7.57
C LYS A 118 -16.11 -7.34 6.76
N SER A 119 -15.88 -7.59 5.48
CA SER A 119 -16.80 -8.27 4.57
C SER A 119 -17.18 -9.67 5.08
N LEU A 120 -16.19 -10.45 5.52
CA LEU A 120 -16.40 -11.79 6.09
C LEU A 120 -17.28 -11.73 7.35
N ARG A 121 -16.99 -10.80 8.27
CA ARG A 121 -17.80 -10.61 9.49
C ARG A 121 -19.24 -10.18 9.19
N ASN A 122 -19.41 -9.36 8.15
CA ASN A 122 -20.72 -8.88 7.71
C ASN A 122 -21.43 -9.86 6.76
N ARG A 123 -20.85 -11.03 6.48
CA ARG A 123 -21.35 -12.02 5.49
C ARG A 123 -21.62 -11.40 4.12
N THR A 124 -20.83 -10.41 3.72
CA THR A 124 -20.91 -9.77 2.40
C THR A 124 -19.64 -10.07 1.62
N ALA A 125 -19.76 -10.43 0.34
CA ALA A 125 -18.62 -10.63 -0.55
C ALA A 125 -18.43 -9.40 -1.43
N THR A 126 -17.26 -8.77 -1.34
CA THR A 126 -16.83 -7.64 -2.18
C THR A 126 -15.61 -8.03 -3.03
N MET A 127 -15.31 -7.24 -4.07
CA MET A 127 -14.14 -7.44 -4.94
C MET A 127 -12.84 -7.55 -4.14
N ASP A 128 -12.69 -6.74 -3.09
CA ASP A 128 -11.53 -6.76 -2.19
C ASP A 128 -11.35 -8.12 -1.50
N THR A 129 -12.45 -8.76 -1.10
CA THR A 129 -12.45 -10.11 -0.51
C THR A 129 -11.87 -11.15 -1.46
N LEU A 130 -12.23 -11.09 -2.74
CA LEU A 130 -11.77 -12.03 -3.76
C LEU A 130 -10.27 -11.84 -4.02
N VAL A 131 -9.82 -10.59 -4.12
CA VAL A 131 -8.40 -10.25 -4.30
C VAL A 131 -7.59 -10.71 -3.08
N ALA A 132 -8.03 -10.42 -1.87
CA ALA A 132 -7.34 -10.80 -0.64
C ALA A 132 -7.27 -12.32 -0.46
N LEU A 133 -8.37 -13.04 -0.76
CA LEU A 133 -8.42 -14.49 -0.65
C LEU A 133 -7.53 -15.17 -1.69
N GLY A 134 -7.59 -14.73 -2.96
CA GLY A 134 -6.79 -15.32 -4.04
C GLY A 134 -5.28 -15.14 -3.83
N THR A 135 -4.86 -13.92 -3.45
CA THR A 135 -3.45 -13.63 -3.14
C THR A 135 -2.95 -14.38 -1.91
N ALA A 136 -3.78 -14.48 -0.85
CA ALA A 136 -3.43 -15.27 0.33
C ALA A 136 -3.32 -16.77 0.02
N ALA A 137 -4.26 -17.33 -0.75
CA ALA A 137 -4.24 -18.73 -1.13
C ALA A 137 -2.99 -19.07 -1.96
N ALA A 138 -2.66 -18.23 -2.95
CA ALA A 138 -1.46 -18.42 -3.78
C ALA A 138 -0.16 -18.33 -2.96
N TRP A 139 -0.05 -17.34 -2.07
CA TRP A 139 1.11 -17.19 -1.20
C TRP A 139 1.25 -18.37 -0.22
N LEU A 140 0.15 -18.78 0.39
CA LEU A 140 0.13 -19.90 1.34
C LEU A 140 0.53 -21.21 0.63
N TYR A 141 -0.02 -21.47 -0.56
CA TYR A 141 0.37 -22.61 -1.38
C TYR A 141 1.88 -22.59 -1.68
N SER A 142 2.42 -21.43 -2.09
CA SER A 142 3.85 -21.28 -2.37
C SER A 142 4.73 -21.60 -1.14
N ILE A 143 4.36 -21.10 0.04
CA ILE A 143 5.08 -21.39 1.28
C ILE A 143 4.98 -22.87 1.67
N VAL A 144 3.79 -23.47 1.57
CA VAL A 144 3.56 -24.88 1.90
C VAL A 144 4.38 -25.80 0.99
N VAL A 145 4.40 -25.54 -0.31
CA VAL A 145 5.23 -26.29 -1.27
C VAL A 145 6.73 -26.12 -0.97
N ASN A 146 7.16 -24.93 -0.55
CA ASN A 146 8.55 -24.66 -0.22
C ASN A 146 9.00 -25.35 1.10
N LEU A 147 8.11 -25.43 2.10
CA LEU A 147 8.37 -26.07 3.38
C LEU A 147 8.27 -27.61 3.32
N TRP A 148 7.30 -28.13 2.58
CA TRP A 148 7.04 -29.57 2.43
C TRP A 148 7.00 -30.01 0.97
N PRO A 149 8.14 -29.93 0.25
CA PRO A 149 8.17 -30.35 -1.14
C PRO A 149 7.87 -31.85 -1.30
N ASP A 150 8.19 -32.68 -0.31
CA ASP A 150 7.99 -34.13 -0.35
C ASP A 150 6.50 -34.54 -0.32
N MET A 151 5.62 -33.66 0.15
CA MET A 151 4.16 -33.87 0.11
C MET A 151 3.57 -33.65 -1.27
N PHE A 152 4.29 -32.97 -2.16
CA PHE A 152 3.87 -32.71 -3.54
C PHE A 152 4.68 -33.62 -4.45
N PRO A 153 4.11 -34.73 -4.97
CA PRO A 153 4.82 -35.55 -5.93
C PRO A 153 5.25 -34.65 -7.09
N MET A 154 6.57 -34.63 -7.39
CA MET A 154 7.10 -33.93 -8.55
C MET A 154 6.22 -34.31 -9.74
N ALA A 155 5.63 -33.31 -10.39
CA ALA A 155 4.85 -33.53 -11.61
C ALA A 155 5.70 -34.45 -12.49
N ALA A 156 5.19 -35.67 -12.69
CA ALA A 156 5.96 -36.78 -13.23
C ALA A 156 6.70 -36.28 -14.48
N PRO A 157 8.02 -36.51 -14.62
CA PRO A 157 8.62 -36.35 -15.93
C PRO A 157 7.77 -37.20 -16.86
N ALA A 158 7.27 -36.61 -17.94
CA ALA A 158 6.52 -37.31 -18.97
C ALA A 158 7.48 -38.28 -19.66
N THR A 159 7.86 -39.37 -18.98
CA THR A 159 8.45 -40.54 -19.58
C THR A 159 7.31 -41.23 -20.32
N SER A 160 7.07 -40.73 -21.54
CA SER A 160 6.44 -41.48 -22.61
C SER A 160 7.28 -42.74 -22.85
N THR A 161 7.05 -43.77 -22.04
CA THR A 161 7.47 -45.13 -22.36
C THR A 161 6.45 -45.67 -23.35
N MET A 162 6.64 -45.33 -24.62
CA MET A 162 6.01 -46.03 -25.74
C MET A 162 6.44 -47.50 -25.64
N LYS A 163 5.52 -48.35 -25.18
CA LYS A 163 5.67 -49.80 -25.19
C LYS A 163 5.61 -50.27 -26.65
N PRO A 164 6.65 -50.90 -27.23
CA PRO A 164 6.49 -51.53 -28.53
C PRO A 164 5.53 -52.71 -28.37
N ALA A 165 4.45 -52.68 -29.15
CA ALA A 165 3.54 -53.82 -29.29
C ALA A 165 4.35 -55.00 -29.87
N ARG A 166 4.31 -56.13 -29.18
CA ARG A 166 4.60 -57.45 -29.74
C ARG A 166 3.29 -58.08 -30.16
#